data_AF-A0A5S9Q7K0-F1
#
_entry.id   AF-A0A5S9Q7K0-F1
#
_cell.length_a   1.000
_cell.length_b   1.000
_cell.length_c   1.000
_cell.angle_alpha   90.00
_cell.angle_beta   90.00
_cell.angle_gamma   90.00
#
_symmetry.space_group_name_H-M   'P 1'
#
loop_
_entity.id
_entity.type
_entity.pdbx_description
1 polymer ?
#
loop_
_entity_poly.entity_id
_entity_poly.type
_entity_poly.pdbx_seq_one_letter_code
_entity_poly.pdbx_strand_id
1 'polypeptide(L)'
;MTTKINNLRRFFRLPYPKAAQPPLQIDKDTAYRILEISELGIILAYKPEAPLTLGEKISGNILFHDQDSEEVEGEVYRLDTRGVVIQLSKGVSARHMMKQQVFVKNAFPVFFRYTVKENISSDK
;
A
#
# COMPACT_ATOMS: atom_id res chain seq x y z
N MET A 1 24.58 22.62 -11.94
CA MET A 1 23.18 22.95 -12.27
C MET A 1 22.30 21.92 -11.58
N THR A 2 21.73 22.27 -10.44
CA THR A 2 21.00 21.32 -9.60
C THR A 2 19.54 21.34 -10.04
N THR A 3 19.12 20.31 -10.78
CA THR A 3 17.73 20.14 -11.18
C THR A 3 16.88 20.01 -9.92
N LYS A 4 16.05 21.01 -9.62
CA LYS A 4 14.93 20.89 -8.68
C LYS A 4 14.03 19.78 -9.23
N ILE A 5 14.19 18.56 -8.75
CA ILE A 5 13.22 17.49 -8.99
C ILE A 5 11.98 17.91 -8.20
N ASN A 6 10.97 18.43 -8.89
CA ASN A 6 9.64 18.58 -8.34
C ASN A 6 9.22 17.20 -7.82
N ASN A 7 9.01 17.10 -6.51
CA ASN A 7 8.71 15.86 -5.79
C ASN A 7 7.24 15.45 -6.04
N LEU A 8 6.83 15.41 -7.31
CA LEU A 8 5.50 14.98 -7.74
C LEU A 8 5.43 13.46 -7.57
N ARG A 9 4.43 13.01 -6.83
CA ARG A 9 4.19 11.58 -6.63
C ARG A 9 3.85 10.96 -7.99
N ARG A 10 4.56 9.88 -8.34
CA ARG A 10 4.43 9.22 -9.65
C ARG A 10 3.20 8.31 -9.77
N PHE A 11 2.64 7.89 -8.62
CA PHE A 11 1.57 6.90 -8.53
C PHE A 11 0.49 7.32 -7.53
N PHE A 12 -0.76 6.96 -7.84
CA PHE A 12 -1.88 7.18 -6.94
C PHE A 12 -1.78 6.26 -5.73
N ARG A 13 -2.11 6.79 -4.55
CA ARG A 13 -2.11 6.03 -3.29
C ARG A 13 -3.53 5.79 -2.83
N LEU A 14 -3.87 4.53 -2.65
CA LEU A 14 -5.14 4.09 -2.10
C LEU A 14 -4.92 3.58 -0.68
N PRO A 15 -5.22 4.38 0.35
CA PRO A 15 -5.29 3.89 1.71
C PRO A 15 -6.58 3.11 1.93
N TYR A 16 -6.51 2.17 2.86
CA TYR A 16 -7.61 1.29 3.22
C TYR A 16 -8.23 1.69 4.57
N PRO A 17 -9.56 1.69 4.67
CA PRO A 17 -10.22 1.74 5.98
C PRO A 17 -9.91 0.45 6.73
N LYS A 18 -9.87 0.51 8.07
CA LYS A 18 -9.48 -0.62 8.94
C LYS A 18 -10.21 -1.94 8.63
N ALA A 19 -11.50 -1.85 8.29
CA ALA A 19 -12.34 -3.01 7.97
C ALA A 19 -12.02 -3.69 6.63
N ALA A 20 -11.24 -3.04 5.76
CA ALA A 20 -10.97 -3.48 4.39
C ALA A 20 -9.48 -3.68 4.10
N GLN A 21 -8.62 -3.61 5.12
CA GLN A 21 -7.17 -3.79 4.97
C GLN A 21 -6.86 -5.23 4.51
N PRO A 22 -6.40 -5.43 3.26
CA PRO A 22 -6.10 -6.76 2.77
C PRO A 22 -4.85 -7.29 3.47
N PRO A 23 -4.75 -8.62 3.69
CA PRO A 23 -3.52 -9.23 4.15
C PRO A 23 -2.49 -9.32 3.00
N LEU A 24 -1.23 -9.03 3.32
CA LEU A 24 -0.06 -9.49 2.57
C LEU A 24 0.47 -10.73 3.27
N GLN A 25 0.34 -11.88 2.64
CA GLN A 25 0.87 -13.15 3.12
C GLN A 25 2.30 -13.32 2.61
N ILE A 26 3.29 -13.36 3.51
CA ILE A 26 4.71 -13.52 3.12
C ILE A 26 5.21 -14.96 3.25
N ASP A 27 4.63 -15.75 4.15
CA ASP A 27 4.91 -17.17 4.34
C ASP A 27 3.64 -17.88 4.86
N LYS A 28 3.72 -19.09 5.41
CA LYS A 28 2.54 -19.84 5.88
C LYS A 28 1.86 -19.23 7.12
N ASP A 29 2.64 -18.65 8.02
CA ASP A 29 2.20 -18.24 9.36
C ASP A 29 2.26 -16.71 9.56
N THR A 30 2.83 -15.99 8.59
CA THR A 30 3.04 -14.54 8.66
C THR A 30 2.28 -13.79 7.57
N ALA A 31 1.26 -13.07 8.03
CA ALA A 31 0.58 -12.02 7.26
C ALA A 31 0.67 -10.66 7.95
N TYR A 32 0.79 -9.62 7.13
CA TYR A 32 0.73 -8.21 7.55
C TYR A 32 -0.54 -7.55 6.99
N ARG A 33 -1.12 -6.61 7.73
CA ARG A 33 -2.25 -5.81 7.22
C ARG A 33 -1.72 -4.67 6.37
N ILE A 34 -2.24 -4.53 5.15
CA ILE A 34 -1.90 -3.42 4.28
C ILE A 34 -2.77 -2.21 4.61
N LEU A 35 -2.11 -1.10 4.94
CA LEU A 35 -2.73 0.18 5.25
C LEU A 35 -2.96 1.02 3.98
N GLU A 36 -2.06 0.92 3.00
CA GLU A 36 -2.07 1.70 1.77
C GLU A 36 -1.36 0.95 0.65
N ILE A 37 -1.87 1.04 -0.57
CA ILE A 37 -1.23 0.54 -1.80
C ILE A 37 -1.05 1.64 -2.84
N SER A 38 -0.05 1.44 -3.67
CA SER A 38 0.18 2.07 -4.97
C SER A 38 0.83 1.04 -5.88
N GLU A 39 0.99 1.33 -7.17
CA GLU A 39 1.60 0.40 -8.12
C GLU A 39 3.00 -0.04 -7.69
N LEU A 40 3.82 0.84 -7.10
CA LEU A 40 5.21 0.53 -6.70
C LEU A 40 5.49 0.69 -5.20
N GLY A 41 4.46 0.71 -4.35
CA GLY A 41 4.68 0.90 -2.92
C GLY A 41 3.50 0.48 -2.07
N ILE A 42 3.81 -0.02 -0.87
CA ILE A 42 2.85 -0.50 0.13
C ILE A 42 3.22 0.07 1.50
N ILE A 43 2.21 0.33 2.32
CA ILE A 43 2.40 0.57 3.76
C ILE A 43 1.77 -0.59 4.51
N LEU A 44 2.56 -1.28 5.34
CA LEU A 44 2.11 -2.36 6.21
C LEU A 44 1.94 -1.84 7.64
N ALA A 45 0.95 -2.37 8.35
CA ALA A 45 0.83 -2.21 9.79
C ALA A 45 2.02 -2.88 10.50
N TYR A 46 2.46 -2.27 11.61
CA TYR A 46 3.43 -2.92 12.48
C TYR A 46 2.88 -4.23 13.06
N LYS A 47 3.77 -5.22 13.13
CA LYS A 47 3.48 -6.54 13.70
C LYS A 47 4.56 -6.88 14.73
N PRO A 48 4.32 -6.63 16.04
CA PRO A 48 5.35 -6.80 17.08
C PRO A 48 5.96 -8.20 17.16
N GLU A 49 5.19 -9.23 16.84
CA GLU A 49 5.59 -10.63 16.85
C GLU A 49 6.46 -11.04 15.65
N ALA A 50 6.48 -10.22 14.59
CA ALA A 50 7.30 -10.42 13.40
C ALA A 50 7.70 -9.04 12.83
N PRO A 51 8.63 -8.32 13.48
CA PRO A 51 9.01 -6.98 13.06
C PRO A 51 9.88 -7.05 11.81
N LEU A 52 9.55 -6.19 10.83
CA LEU A 52 10.36 -6.00 9.63
C LEU A 52 11.46 -4.96 9.86
N THR A 53 12.62 -5.18 9.27
CA THR A 53 13.81 -4.32 9.42
C THR A 53 14.13 -3.54 8.13
N LEU A 54 14.80 -2.40 8.25
CA LEU A 54 15.16 -1.57 7.09
C LEU A 54 16.06 -2.34 6.11
N GLY A 55 15.74 -2.30 4.82
CA GLY A 55 16.45 -3.03 3.75
C GLY A 55 16.08 -4.51 3.64
N GLU A 56 15.21 -5.02 4.51
CA GLU A 56 14.74 -6.40 4.43
C GLU A 56 13.93 -6.63 3.16
N LYS A 57 14.24 -7.70 2.44
CA LYS A 57 13.50 -8.09 1.23
C LYS A 57 12.23 -8.81 1.61
N ILE A 58 11.16 -8.49 0.91
CA ILE A 58 9.87 -9.17 1.05
C ILE A 58 9.42 -9.72 -0.29
N SER A 59 8.76 -10.87 -0.24
CA SER A 59 8.01 -11.46 -1.35
C SER A 59 6.77 -12.09 -0.75
N GLY A 60 5.62 -11.93 -1.40
CA GLY A 60 4.37 -12.43 -0.87
C GLY A 60 3.18 -12.16 -1.77
N ASN A 61 2.02 -12.64 -1.34
CA ASN A 61 0.76 -12.48 -2.06
C ASN A 61 -0.19 -11.58 -1.29
N ILE A 62 -0.73 -10.57 -1.97
CA ILE A 62 -1.86 -9.80 -1.48
C ILE A 62 -3.12 -10.58 -1.80
N LEU A 63 -3.98 -10.80 -0.81
CA LEU A 63 -5.31 -11.38 -1.02
C LEU A 63 -6.37 -10.28 -0.94
N PHE A 64 -7.02 -10.00 -2.07
CA PHE A 64 -8.01 -8.94 -2.16
C PHE A 64 -9.42 -9.40 -1.75
N HIS A 65 -10.33 -8.43 -1.61
CA HIS A 65 -11.71 -8.68 -1.16
C HIS A 65 -12.52 -9.57 -2.11
N ASP A 66 -12.16 -9.63 -3.39
CA ASP A 66 -12.81 -10.43 -4.43
C ASP A 66 -12.18 -11.83 -4.58
N GLN A 67 -11.35 -12.24 -3.61
CA GLN A 67 -10.56 -13.49 -3.61
C GLN A 67 -9.50 -13.56 -4.72
N ASP A 68 -9.34 -12.49 -5.50
CA ASP A 68 -8.22 -12.34 -6.42
C ASP A 68 -6.94 -12.08 -5.62
N SER A 69 -5.80 -12.42 -6.21
CA SER A 69 -4.50 -12.25 -5.57
C SER A 69 -3.46 -11.66 -6.50
N GLU A 70 -2.48 -11.01 -5.90
CA GLU A 70 -1.33 -10.48 -6.63
C GLU A 70 -0.05 -10.70 -5.87
N GLU A 71 0.90 -11.32 -6.56
CA GLU A 71 2.25 -11.52 -6.06
C GLU A 71 3.04 -10.21 -6.19
N VAL A 72 3.68 -9.82 -5.09
CA VAL A 72 4.51 -8.62 -5.00
C VAL A 72 5.87 -8.96 -4.42
N GLU A 73 6.87 -8.18 -4.82
CA GLU A 73 8.23 -8.26 -4.31
C GLU A 73 8.76 -6.86 -4.06
N GLY A 74 9.60 -6.70 -3.03
CA GLY A 74 10.16 -5.41 -2.70
C GLY A 74 11.10 -5.46 -1.51
N GLU A 75 11.39 -4.28 -0.97
CA GLU A 75 12.23 -4.10 0.21
C GLU A 75 11.64 -3.06 1.16
N VAL A 76 11.93 -3.23 2.45
CA VAL A 76 11.59 -2.24 3.47
C VAL A 76 12.42 -0.98 3.20
N TYR A 77 11.75 0.04 2.68
CA TYR A 77 12.36 1.31 2.33
C TYR A 77 12.46 2.26 3.52
N ARG A 78 11.46 2.22 4.42
CA ARG A 78 11.42 3.09 5.61
C ARG A 78 10.49 2.55 6.67
N LEU A 79 10.79 2.87 7.93
CA LEU A 79 9.88 2.71 9.07
C LEU A 79 9.38 4.11 9.47
N ASP A 80 8.07 4.34 9.46
CA ASP A 80 7.46 5.61 9.87
C ASP A 80 6.33 5.41 10.89
N THR A 81 5.84 6.49 11.49
CA THR A 81 4.82 6.39 12.55
C THR A 81 3.50 5.77 12.09
N ARG A 82 3.24 5.70 10.77
CA ARG A 82 2.04 5.06 10.22
C ARG A 82 2.26 3.57 10.02
N GLY A 83 3.48 3.14 9.71
CA GLY A 83 3.80 1.74 9.48
C GLY A 83 5.13 1.50 8.78
N VAL A 84 5.26 0.28 8.25
CA VAL A 84 6.42 -0.16 7.46
C VAL A 84 6.17 0.17 5.99
N VAL A 85 6.99 1.04 5.41
CA VAL A 85 6.90 1.44 4.01
C VAL A 85 7.78 0.52 3.18
N ILE A 86 7.18 -0.12 2.19
CA ILE A 86 7.83 -1.02 1.25
C ILE A 86 7.93 -0.35 -0.11
N GLN A 87 9.12 -0.37 -0.71
CA GLN A 87 9.31 -0.07 -2.12
C GLN A 87 9.25 -1.37 -2.92
N LEU A 88 8.33 -1.46 -3.88
CA LEU A 88 8.14 -2.68 -4.68
C LEU A 88 9.04 -2.66 -5.92
N SER A 89 9.70 -3.79 -6.18
CA SER A 89 10.34 -4.12 -7.44
C SER A 89 9.38 -4.85 -8.39
N LYS A 90 8.44 -5.61 -7.83
CA LYS A 90 7.29 -6.22 -8.53
C LYS A 90 6.01 -5.72 -7.87
N GLY A 91 5.31 -4.87 -8.61
CA GLY A 91 4.25 -4.00 -8.12
C GLY A 91 2.84 -4.59 -8.11
N VAL A 92 1.89 -3.78 -7.64
CA VAL A 92 0.45 -3.99 -7.82
C VAL A 92 0.07 -3.53 -9.23
N SER A 93 -0.63 -4.36 -10.00
CA SER A 93 -1.04 -4.02 -11.36
C SER A 93 -2.09 -2.91 -11.39
N ALA A 94 -2.08 -2.13 -12.48
CA ALA A 94 -3.10 -1.10 -12.71
C ALA A 94 -4.53 -1.67 -12.66
N ARG A 95 -4.72 -2.92 -13.11
CA ARG A 95 -6.00 -3.63 -13.05
C ARG A 95 -6.47 -3.79 -11.61
N HIS A 96 -5.62 -4.30 -10.72
CA HIS A 96 -5.97 -4.43 -9.30
C HIS A 96 -6.14 -3.06 -8.65
N MET A 97 -5.27 -2.09 -8.93
CA MET A 97 -5.44 -0.72 -8.43
C MET A 97 -6.83 -0.15 -8.77
N MET A 98 -7.31 -0.31 -10.01
CA MET A 98 -8.63 0.15 -10.42
C MET A 98 -9.76 -0.59 -9.68
N LYS A 99 -9.69 -1.93 -9.58
CA LYS A 99 -10.66 -2.73 -8.82
C LYS A 99 -10.74 -2.27 -7.36
N GLN A 100 -9.59 -2.11 -6.72
CA GLN A 100 -9.51 -1.71 -5.32
C GLN A 100 -10.04 -0.29 -5.10
N GLN A 101 -9.75 0.65 -6.00
CA GLN A 101 -10.32 2.00 -5.94
C GLN A 101 -11.85 1.98 -6.03
N VAL A 102 -12.42 1.20 -6.96
CA VAL A 102 -13.87 1.05 -7.11
C VAL A 102 -14.47 0.41 -5.86
N PHE A 103 -13.84 -0.63 -5.32
CA PHE A 103 -14.29 -1.28 -4.10
C PHE A 103 -14.32 -0.33 -2.91
N VAL A 104 -13.22 0.36 -2.61
CA VAL A 104 -13.15 1.29 -1.47
C VAL A 104 -14.14 2.44 -1.65
N LYS A 105 -14.28 2.97 -2.87
CA LYS A 105 -15.27 4.01 -3.20
C LYS A 105 -16.71 3.56 -2.93
N ASN A 106 -17.06 2.34 -3.31
CA ASN A 106 -18.43 1.84 -3.22
C ASN A 106 -18.78 1.34 -1.81
N ALA A 107 -17.88 0.59 -1.17
CA ALA A 107 -18.11 0.01 0.15
C ALA A 107 -17.87 1.02 1.29
N PHE A 108 -16.99 2.01 1.09
CA PHE A 108 -16.62 3.01 2.09
C PHE A 108 -16.65 4.45 1.53
N PRO A 109 -17.80 4.92 1.01
CA PRO A 109 -17.89 6.18 0.27
C PRO A 109 -17.51 7.42 1.10
N VAL A 110 -17.78 7.39 2.40
CA VAL A 110 -17.41 8.49 3.33
C VAL A 110 -15.90 8.54 3.49
N PHE A 111 -15.25 7.40 3.78
CA PHE A 111 -13.79 7.30 3.90
C PHE A 111 -13.10 7.75 2.61
N PHE A 112 -13.53 7.20 1.46
CA PHE A 112 -12.94 7.52 0.16
C PHE A 112 -12.99 9.02 -0.14
N ARG A 113 -14.10 9.70 0.17
CA ARG A 113 -14.25 11.15 -0.04
C ARG A 113 -13.29 11.97 0.80
N TYR A 114 -13.06 11.61 2.06
CA TYR A 114 -12.12 12.31 2.93
C TYR A 114 -10.68 12.09 2.46
N THR A 115 -10.32 10.86 2.15
CA THR A 115 -8.95 10.55 1.75
C THR A 115 -8.57 11.17 0.39
N VAL A 116 -9.47 11.16 -0.59
CA VAL A 116 -9.19 11.80 -1.90
C VAL A 116 -9.03 13.32 -1.75
N LYS A 117 -9.77 13.97 -0.85
CA LYS A 117 -9.59 15.40 -0.57
C LYS A 117 -8.21 15.73 0.00
N GLU A 118 -7.68 14.90 0.89
CA GLU A 118 -6.33 15.10 1.45
C GLU A 118 -5.22 14.85 0.42
N ASN A 119 -5.40 13.86 -0.45
CA ASN A 119 -4.47 13.60 -1.55
C ASN A 119 -4.38 14.78 -2.55
N ILE A 120 -5.51 15.44 -2.85
CA ILE A 120 -5.55 16.62 -3.74
C ILE A 120 -5.07 17.89 -3.04
N SER A 121 -5.27 18.01 -1.72
CA SER A 121 -4.85 19.19 -0.95
C SER A 121 -3.36 19.20 -0.61
N SER A 122 -2.68 18.05 -0.69
CA SER A 122 -1.23 17.92 -0.48
C SER A 122 -0.39 18.16 -1.75
N ASP A 123 -1.04 18.49 -2.88
CA ASP A 123 -0.43 18.86 -4.16
C ASP A 123 -0.44 20.39 -4.42
N LYS A 124 -0.79 21.21 -3.42
CA LYS A 124 -0.66 22.68 -3.44
C LYS A 124 0.41 23.14 -2.46
#